data_AF-A0A7C4D770-F1
#
_entry.id   AF-A0A7C4D770-F1
#
_cell.length_a   1.000
_cell.length_b   1.000
_cell.length_c   1.000
_cell.angle_alpha   90.00
_cell.angle_beta   90.00
_cell.angle_gamma   90.00
#
_symmetry.space_group_name_H-M   'P 1'
#
loop_
_entity.id
_entity.type
_entity.pdbx_description
1 polymer ?
#
loop_
_entity_poly.entity_id
_entity_poly.type
_entity_poly.pdbx_seq_one_letter_code
_entity_poly.pdbx_strand_id
1 'polypeptide(L)'
;MVKKTLTSEIDILADLPTRMQYLCKSISSAQDERKGYRTWFFYRIRERPARAEHSIWDLSDQTFRALDALCSYRGLTNSQEFDLAIERFIYWALESLRLGDGLNFRFPDEVFNEIYAFAHDLGRGLMGLLSLTLYYDEYRFKPLLQRFVNKLLKFWSNYDRALGQIITSDWVFIPIEWDFFKGEVAQPSSSGRSLQALLRYYKFFLKDSRVLEIAERLARVNLESSFNSDGTIKMGYAGTHFHSITGLTTALIDLATTKNDKNLLEKAKNIFDRGLKPFRTSFGWAKENLGHSEPEGEVCATADLAQAALYLGLASINLDLNDEYTRYFGEAERIARNHLIATQLLDPLALAGAEGRSEEEIKLINRTFGSVSGWGLPNQFTARRKDVPDIMLCCSHQATQAIHDLWLYATVSNDRGLWVNLHFSLETKDAKIESLIPFEGRLRIVPKRSADIFIRKPSFTDYEEVNVKVNDSIKIPGEERGFLHLEKVEKGSIIEVSFPLKMYTLREEVFGETYETLWISDTVIDISPPGKVYPLYSHRRIILEKVKNLVNLNVK
;
A
#
# COMPACT_ATOMS: atom_id res chain seq x y z
N MET A 1 0.32 -26.75 26.15
CA MET A 1 0.33 -25.77 25.05
C MET A 1 0.28 -24.38 25.64
N VAL A 2 1.41 -23.66 25.62
CA VAL A 2 1.43 -22.24 26.03
C VAL A 2 0.53 -21.50 25.05
N LYS A 3 -0.59 -20.94 25.53
CA LYS A 3 -1.40 -19.97 24.78
C LYS A 3 -0.44 -18.85 24.38
N LYS A 4 -0.01 -18.83 23.12
CA LYS A 4 0.66 -17.66 22.54
C LYS A 4 -0.38 -16.55 22.63
N THR A 5 -0.20 -15.63 23.58
CA THR A 5 -1.07 -14.47 23.75
C THR A 5 -1.18 -13.81 22.39
N LEU A 6 -2.41 -13.70 21.86
CA LEU A 6 -2.67 -12.93 20.65
C LEU A 6 -2.06 -11.54 20.87
N THR A 7 -1.07 -11.18 20.07
CA THR A 7 -0.42 -9.89 20.15
C THR A 7 -1.47 -8.82 19.86
N SER A 8 -1.71 -7.91 20.79
CA SER A 8 -2.78 -6.92 20.63
C SER A 8 -2.42 -5.91 19.53
N GLU A 9 -3.41 -5.23 18.95
CA GLU A 9 -3.20 -4.15 17.97
C GLU A 9 -2.18 -3.11 18.45
N ILE A 10 -2.21 -2.84 19.76
CA ILE A 10 -1.32 -1.91 20.47
C ILE A 10 0.13 -2.37 20.48
N ASP A 11 0.37 -3.66 20.70
CA ASP A 11 1.72 -4.22 20.82
C ASP A 11 2.48 -4.19 19.48
N ILE A 12 1.74 -4.20 18.36
CA ILE A 12 2.31 -4.21 17.00
C ILE A 12 1.98 -2.94 16.21
N LEU A 13 1.62 -1.85 16.88
CA LEU A 13 1.23 -0.60 16.22
C LEU A 13 2.36 0.00 15.37
N ALA A 14 3.61 -0.12 15.81
CA ALA A 14 4.78 0.33 15.07
C ALA A 14 5.55 -0.80 14.35
N ASP A 15 5.13 -2.05 14.49
CA ASP A 15 5.84 -3.24 13.99
C ASP A 15 5.36 -3.61 12.58
N LEU A 16 5.93 -2.96 11.56
CA LEU A 16 5.63 -3.25 10.15
C LEU A 16 5.88 -4.73 9.77
N PRO A 17 6.97 -5.39 10.21
CA PRO A 17 7.19 -6.81 9.93
C PRO A 17 6.03 -7.72 10.38
N THR A 18 5.57 -7.58 11.62
CA THR A 18 4.46 -8.39 12.14
C THR A 18 3.15 -8.07 11.41
N ARG A 19 2.89 -6.79 11.12
CA ARG A 19 1.72 -6.36 10.32
C ARG A 19 1.70 -7.01 8.94
N MET A 20 2.84 -7.02 8.26
CA MET A 20 3.01 -7.65 6.95
C MET A 20 2.82 -9.17 7.03
N GLN A 21 3.37 -9.83 8.05
CA GLN A 21 3.18 -11.27 8.26
C GLN A 21 1.70 -11.62 8.39
N TYR A 22 0.92 -10.82 9.13
CA TYR A 22 -0.51 -11.08 9.32
C TYR A 22 -1.31 -10.90 8.03
N LEU A 23 -0.99 -9.90 7.20
CA LEU A 23 -1.57 -9.80 5.85
C LEU A 23 -1.24 -11.06 5.02
N CYS A 24 0.01 -11.50 5.04
CA CYS A 24 0.45 -12.71 4.32
C CYS A 24 -0.27 -13.97 4.81
N LYS A 25 -0.57 -14.09 6.11
CA LYS A 25 -1.41 -15.18 6.64
C LYS A 25 -2.79 -15.17 5.99
N SER A 26 -3.46 -14.02 5.93
CA SER A 26 -4.78 -13.89 5.28
C SER A 26 -4.76 -14.21 3.78
N ILE A 27 -3.66 -13.87 3.09
CA ILE A 27 -3.48 -14.17 1.66
C ILE A 27 -3.22 -15.67 1.46
N SER A 28 -2.34 -16.27 2.26
CA SER A 28 -2.00 -17.69 2.17
C SER A 28 -3.20 -18.59 2.50
N SER A 29 -4.08 -18.15 3.40
CA SER A 29 -5.30 -18.85 3.78
C SER A 29 -6.44 -18.64 2.76
N ALA A 30 -6.25 -17.85 1.70
CA ALA A 30 -7.30 -17.61 0.72
C ALA A 30 -7.51 -18.72 -0.32
N GLN A 31 -6.97 -19.92 -0.11
CA GLN A 31 -6.94 -20.99 -1.10
C GLN A 31 -8.08 -22.01 -0.95
N ASP A 32 -8.93 -22.18 -1.98
CA ASP A 32 -10.03 -23.17 -1.98
C ASP A 32 -9.54 -24.57 -2.29
N GLU A 33 -9.45 -25.43 -1.28
CA GLU A 33 -9.00 -26.82 -1.42
C GLU A 33 -9.90 -27.61 -2.39
N ARG A 34 -11.18 -27.25 -2.51
CA ARG A 34 -12.15 -27.92 -3.39
C ARG A 34 -11.97 -27.57 -4.87
N LYS A 35 -11.26 -26.48 -5.16
CA LYS A 35 -10.95 -26.02 -6.52
C LYS A 35 -9.45 -26.00 -6.79
N GLY A 36 -8.71 -26.99 -6.28
CA GLY A 36 -7.27 -27.11 -6.52
C GLY A 36 -6.48 -25.92 -5.98
N TYR A 37 -6.87 -25.38 -4.82
CA TYR A 37 -6.27 -24.22 -4.18
C TYR A 37 -6.38 -22.92 -4.96
N ARG A 38 -7.35 -22.79 -5.89
CA ARG A 38 -7.68 -21.51 -6.52
C ARG A 38 -8.08 -20.52 -5.44
N THR A 39 -7.62 -19.27 -5.55
CA THR A 39 -7.93 -18.26 -4.54
C THR A 39 -9.41 -17.87 -4.56
N TRP A 40 -9.98 -17.64 -3.38
CA TRP A 40 -11.18 -16.82 -3.25
C TRP A 40 -10.79 -15.35 -3.45
N PHE A 41 -11.80 -14.51 -3.70
CA PHE A 41 -11.63 -13.06 -3.76
C PHE A 41 -12.37 -12.35 -2.64
N PHE A 42 -13.60 -12.79 -2.34
CA PHE A 42 -14.46 -12.16 -1.36
C PHE A 42 -14.67 -13.02 -0.12
N TYR A 43 -14.85 -12.38 1.02
CA TYR A 43 -15.39 -13.00 2.23
C TYR A 43 -16.61 -12.24 2.75
N ARG A 44 -17.66 -13.01 3.09
CA ARG A 44 -18.88 -12.58 3.77
C ARG A 44 -18.95 -13.32 5.10
N ILE A 45 -18.22 -12.81 6.07
CA ILE A 45 -18.05 -13.47 7.37
C ILE A 45 -19.18 -13.13 8.35
N ARG A 46 -19.86 -12.00 8.16
CA ARG A 46 -21.03 -11.64 8.98
C ARG A 46 -22.33 -12.34 8.55
N GLU A 47 -22.40 -12.85 7.33
CA GLU A 47 -23.54 -13.64 6.86
C GLU A 47 -23.69 -14.95 7.66
N ARG A 48 -24.90 -15.51 7.66
CA ARG A 48 -25.23 -16.80 8.27
C ARG A 48 -25.88 -17.71 7.21
N PRO A 49 -25.18 -18.72 6.68
CA PRO A 49 -23.81 -19.10 7.02
C PRO A 49 -22.74 -18.12 6.49
N ALA A 50 -21.57 -18.05 7.14
CA ALA A 50 -20.41 -17.36 6.58
C ALA A 50 -19.93 -18.05 5.30
N ARG A 51 -19.44 -17.28 4.33
CA ARG A 51 -18.96 -17.81 3.04
C ARG A 51 -17.80 -17.02 2.44
N ALA A 52 -16.99 -17.72 1.65
CA ALA A 52 -16.00 -17.14 0.75
C ALA A 52 -16.46 -17.36 -0.69
N GLU A 53 -16.20 -16.38 -1.56
CA GLU A 53 -16.70 -16.38 -2.93
C GLU A 53 -15.55 -16.26 -3.93
N HIS A 54 -15.68 -17.05 -5.00
CA HIS A 54 -14.91 -16.86 -6.21
C HIS A 54 -15.50 -15.70 -7.01
N SER A 55 -14.64 -15.03 -7.76
CA SER A 55 -15.03 -14.02 -8.72
C SER A 55 -14.22 -14.18 -10.00
N ILE A 56 -14.50 -13.32 -10.97
CA ILE A 56 -13.68 -13.22 -12.16
C ILE A 56 -12.22 -12.93 -11.80
N TRP A 57 -11.94 -12.21 -10.69
CA TRP A 57 -10.62 -11.72 -10.25
C TRP A 57 -9.64 -12.79 -9.75
N ASP A 58 -10.10 -13.99 -9.44
CA ASP A 58 -9.29 -15.02 -8.78
C ASP A 58 -8.02 -15.38 -9.57
N LEU A 59 -8.17 -15.60 -10.88
CA LEU A 59 -7.07 -15.88 -11.79
C LEU A 59 -6.55 -14.57 -12.38
N SER A 60 -5.28 -14.52 -12.75
CA SER A 60 -4.62 -13.37 -13.38
C SER A 60 -4.39 -12.17 -12.46
N ASP A 61 -5.43 -11.61 -11.82
CA ASP A 61 -5.25 -10.49 -10.88
C ASP A 61 -4.79 -10.98 -9.50
N GLN A 62 -5.68 -11.69 -8.77
CA GLN A 62 -5.41 -12.07 -7.39
C GLN A 62 -4.23 -13.04 -7.27
N THR A 63 -4.11 -13.98 -8.20
CA THR A 63 -3.01 -14.95 -8.23
C THR A 63 -1.64 -14.25 -8.25
N PHE A 64 -1.45 -13.25 -9.12
CA PHE A 64 -0.16 -12.56 -9.21
C PHE A 64 0.05 -11.53 -8.11
N ARG A 65 -1.03 -10.91 -7.61
CA ARG A 65 -0.98 -10.08 -6.40
C ARG A 65 -0.55 -10.88 -5.17
N ALA A 66 -1.03 -12.12 -5.03
CA ALA A 66 -0.63 -13.03 -3.95
C ALA A 66 0.85 -13.39 -4.05
N LEU A 67 1.33 -13.71 -5.25
CA LEU A 67 2.75 -13.95 -5.50
C LEU A 67 3.61 -12.75 -5.15
N ASP A 68 3.23 -11.54 -5.59
CA ASP A 68 3.94 -10.31 -5.26
C ASP A 68 4.03 -10.10 -3.74
N ALA A 69 2.91 -10.20 -3.03
CA ALA A 69 2.82 -10.01 -1.59
C ALA A 69 3.66 -11.02 -0.80
N LEU A 70 3.47 -12.32 -1.06
CA LEU A 70 4.14 -13.40 -0.32
C LEU A 70 5.64 -13.44 -0.61
N CYS A 71 6.05 -13.25 -1.88
CA CYS A 71 7.47 -13.21 -2.24
C CYS A 71 8.16 -11.96 -1.67
N SER A 72 7.49 -10.81 -1.65
CA SER A 72 8.01 -9.59 -1.01
C SER A 72 8.26 -9.78 0.49
N TYR A 73 7.33 -10.43 1.21
CA TYR A 73 7.52 -10.78 2.61
C TYR A 73 8.71 -11.74 2.80
N ARG A 74 8.79 -12.78 1.98
CA ARG A 74 9.90 -13.73 1.98
C ARG A 74 11.24 -13.03 1.76
N GLY A 75 11.32 -12.11 0.80
CA GLY A 75 12.54 -11.36 0.48
C GLY A 75 13.01 -10.44 1.61
N LEU A 76 12.09 -9.75 2.29
CA LEU A 76 12.43 -8.86 3.41
C LEU A 76 12.79 -9.62 4.69
N THR A 77 12.15 -10.76 4.96
CA THR A 77 12.30 -11.50 6.22
C THR A 77 13.23 -12.70 6.14
N ASN A 78 13.54 -13.18 4.94
CA ASN A 78 14.12 -14.51 4.67
C ASN A 78 13.29 -15.69 5.21
N SER A 79 12.01 -15.46 5.57
CA SER A 79 11.11 -16.49 6.08
C SER A 79 10.51 -17.33 4.94
N GLN A 80 10.55 -18.65 5.08
CA GLN A 80 9.95 -19.61 4.16
C GLN A 80 8.54 -20.06 4.59
N GLU A 81 7.94 -19.40 5.59
CA GLU A 81 6.65 -19.78 6.19
C GLU A 81 5.53 -19.97 5.15
N PHE A 82 5.56 -19.22 4.05
CA PHE A 82 4.53 -19.24 3.01
C PHE A 82 4.93 -19.93 1.70
N ASP A 83 6.08 -20.62 1.66
CA ASP A 83 6.60 -21.21 0.41
C ASP A 83 5.63 -22.24 -0.21
N LEU A 84 4.88 -23.00 0.61
CA LEU A 84 3.84 -23.90 0.12
C LEU A 84 2.69 -23.15 -0.57
N ALA A 85 2.26 -22.02 0.00
CA ALA A 85 1.22 -21.20 -0.60
C ALA A 85 1.72 -20.57 -1.91
N ILE A 86 2.98 -20.10 -1.93
CA ILE A 86 3.64 -19.56 -3.12
C ILE A 86 3.64 -20.60 -4.26
N GLU A 87 4.04 -21.86 -4.02
CA GLU A 87 4.03 -22.90 -5.06
C GLU A 87 2.62 -23.19 -5.62
N ARG A 88 1.59 -23.16 -4.77
CA ARG A 88 0.20 -23.30 -5.21
C ARG A 88 -0.25 -22.11 -6.08
N PHE A 89 0.17 -20.90 -5.76
CA PHE A 89 -0.08 -19.73 -6.61
C PHE A 89 0.74 -19.77 -7.90
N ILE A 90 1.98 -20.28 -7.87
CA ILE A 90 2.80 -20.48 -9.07
C ILE A 90 2.08 -21.38 -10.06
N TYR A 91 1.46 -22.47 -9.61
CA TYR A 91 0.66 -23.34 -10.48
C TYR A 91 -0.40 -22.56 -11.26
N TRP A 92 -1.23 -21.77 -10.56
CA TRP A 92 -2.28 -20.97 -11.20
C TRP A 92 -1.73 -19.83 -12.06
N ALA A 93 -0.59 -19.24 -11.69
CA ALA A 93 0.08 -18.24 -12.50
C ALA A 93 0.58 -18.84 -13.82
N LEU A 94 1.17 -20.05 -13.79
CA LEU A 94 1.60 -20.76 -14.99
C LEU A 94 0.42 -21.14 -15.87
N GLU A 95 -0.71 -21.56 -15.31
CA GLU A 95 -1.94 -21.79 -16.10
C GLU A 95 -2.43 -20.50 -16.76
N SER A 96 -2.47 -19.39 -16.02
CA SER A 96 -2.85 -18.07 -16.57
C SER A 96 -1.93 -17.63 -17.71
N LEU A 97 -0.62 -17.84 -17.57
CA LEU A 97 0.36 -17.56 -18.63
C LEU A 97 0.23 -18.49 -19.82
N ARG A 98 -0.10 -19.77 -19.61
CA ARG A 98 -0.30 -20.75 -20.69
C ARG A 98 -1.48 -20.36 -21.56
N LEU A 99 -2.57 -19.86 -20.96
CA LEU A 99 -3.75 -19.39 -21.70
C LEU A 99 -3.44 -18.19 -22.59
N GLY A 100 -2.65 -17.23 -22.09
CA GLY A 100 -2.32 -16.00 -22.80
C GLY A 100 -1.03 -16.04 -23.61
N ASP A 101 -0.55 -17.24 -23.98
CA ASP A 101 0.74 -17.45 -24.67
C ASP A 101 1.86 -16.58 -24.05
N GLY A 102 2.05 -16.67 -22.74
CA GLY A 102 3.05 -15.90 -21.99
C GLY A 102 2.61 -14.52 -21.49
N LEU A 103 1.35 -14.12 -21.67
CA LEU A 103 0.68 -13.07 -20.90
C LEU A 103 -0.37 -13.69 -19.97
N ASN A 104 -0.72 -13.01 -18.88
CA ASN A 104 -1.64 -13.54 -17.87
C ASN A 104 -3.09 -13.34 -18.26
N PHE A 105 -3.77 -14.43 -18.64
CA PHE A 105 -5.16 -14.45 -19.08
C PHE A 105 -6.07 -15.16 -18.06
N ARG A 106 -7.36 -14.90 -18.20
CA ARG A 106 -8.44 -15.48 -17.41
C ARG A 106 -9.06 -16.67 -18.14
N PHE A 107 -9.69 -17.55 -17.37
CA PHE A 107 -10.58 -18.56 -17.97
C PHE A 107 -11.83 -17.89 -18.54
N PRO A 108 -12.47 -18.52 -19.54
CA PRO A 108 -13.82 -18.16 -19.92
C PRO A 108 -14.75 -18.18 -18.71
N ASP A 109 -15.66 -17.20 -18.66
CA ASP A 109 -16.72 -17.12 -17.68
C ASP A 109 -18.08 -16.92 -18.37
N GLU A 110 -19.14 -16.84 -17.56
CA GLU A 110 -20.52 -16.68 -18.06
C GLU A 110 -20.72 -15.38 -18.86
N VAL A 111 -19.86 -14.37 -18.67
CA VAL A 111 -19.97 -13.06 -19.32
C VAL A 111 -19.28 -13.08 -20.68
N PHE A 112 -18.04 -13.57 -20.75
CA PHE A 112 -17.20 -13.42 -21.94
C PHE A 112 -17.12 -14.69 -22.80
N ASN A 113 -17.41 -15.87 -22.26
CA ASN A 113 -17.42 -17.18 -22.95
C ASN A 113 -16.14 -17.53 -23.77
N GLU A 114 -15.09 -16.72 -23.67
CA GLU A 114 -13.79 -16.84 -24.31
C GLU A 114 -12.69 -16.49 -23.31
N ILE A 115 -11.43 -16.83 -23.62
CA ILE A 115 -10.30 -16.38 -22.80
C ILE A 115 -10.08 -14.88 -23.02
N TYR A 116 -9.84 -14.14 -21.94
CA TYR A 116 -9.67 -12.69 -21.99
C TYR A 116 -8.70 -12.21 -20.91
N ALA A 117 -8.28 -10.95 -21.01
CA ALA A 117 -7.54 -10.27 -19.96
C ALA A 117 -8.02 -8.82 -19.83
N PHE A 118 -8.05 -8.30 -18.60
CA PHE A 118 -8.14 -6.87 -18.39
C PHE A 118 -6.74 -6.27 -18.57
N ALA A 119 -6.65 -5.10 -19.20
CA ALA A 119 -5.38 -4.39 -19.34
C ALA A 119 -4.70 -4.13 -17.98
N HIS A 120 -5.50 -3.91 -16.93
CA HIS A 120 -5.08 -3.86 -15.54
C HIS A 120 -4.26 -5.08 -15.09
N ASP A 121 -4.67 -6.28 -15.51
CA ASP A 121 -4.11 -7.53 -15.03
C ASP A 121 -2.67 -7.70 -15.49
N LEU A 122 -2.32 -7.19 -16.67
CA LEU A 122 -0.98 -7.32 -17.23
C LEU A 122 0.09 -6.69 -16.32
N GLY A 123 -0.25 -5.57 -15.68
CA GLY A 123 0.62 -4.96 -14.66
C GLY A 123 0.81 -5.87 -13.44
N ARG A 124 -0.23 -6.61 -13.03
CA ARG A 124 -0.17 -7.56 -11.91
C ARG A 124 0.66 -8.78 -12.27
N GLY A 125 0.48 -9.30 -13.49
CA GLY A 125 1.30 -10.36 -14.08
C GLY A 125 2.79 -10.04 -13.98
N LEU A 126 3.17 -8.83 -14.41
CA LEU A 126 4.55 -8.34 -14.34
C LEU A 126 5.05 -8.25 -12.88
N MET A 127 4.25 -7.69 -11.97
CA MET A 127 4.63 -7.59 -10.55
C MET A 127 4.88 -8.95 -9.91
N GLY A 128 3.96 -9.91 -10.09
CA GLY A 128 4.12 -11.25 -9.52
C GLY A 128 5.35 -11.98 -10.06
N LEU A 129 5.61 -11.91 -11.38
CA LEU A 129 6.81 -12.49 -12.00
C LEU A 129 8.10 -11.81 -11.56
N LEU A 130 8.07 -10.48 -11.39
CA LEU A 130 9.21 -9.73 -10.88
C LEU A 130 9.57 -10.18 -9.47
N SER A 131 8.59 -10.28 -8.56
CA SER A 131 8.81 -10.66 -7.17
C SER A 131 9.22 -12.14 -7.03
N LEU A 132 8.69 -13.04 -7.86
CA LEU A 132 9.19 -14.42 -7.96
C LEU A 132 10.66 -14.48 -8.37
N THR A 133 11.05 -13.64 -9.32
CA THR A 133 12.42 -13.60 -9.82
C THR A 133 13.38 -12.99 -8.79
N LEU A 134 12.97 -11.94 -8.08
CA LEU A 134 13.81 -11.25 -7.10
C LEU A 134 13.95 -12.00 -5.77
N TYR A 135 12.87 -12.63 -5.30
CA TYR A 135 12.79 -13.08 -3.90
C TYR A 135 12.50 -14.57 -3.72
N TYR A 136 12.28 -15.32 -4.80
CA TYR A 136 11.97 -16.75 -4.71
C TYR A 136 13.01 -17.61 -5.44
N ASP A 137 13.05 -17.53 -6.77
CA ASP A 137 13.96 -18.32 -7.61
C ASP A 137 14.27 -17.57 -8.92
N GLU A 138 15.39 -16.85 -8.95
CA GLU A 138 15.80 -16.09 -10.14
C GLU A 138 15.95 -17.00 -11.36
N TYR A 139 16.57 -18.18 -11.20
CA TYR A 139 16.89 -19.06 -12.32
C TYR A 139 15.63 -19.59 -13.00
N ARG A 140 14.63 -20.00 -12.20
CA ARG A 140 13.35 -20.51 -12.71
C ARG A 140 12.53 -19.43 -13.41
N PHE A 141 12.48 -18.21 -12.85
CA PHE A 141 11.51 -17.20 -13.28
C PHE A 141 12.06 -16.11 -14.19
N LYS A 142 13.37 -15.86 -14.22
CA LYS A 142 14.00 -14.87 -15.13
C LYS A 142 13.65 -15.07 -16.61
N PRO A 143 13.68 -16.30 -17.18
CA PRO A 143 13.28 -16.50 -18.57
C PRO A 143 11.79 -16.23 -18.81
N LEU A 144 10.92 -16.56 -17.85
CA LEU A 144 9.48 -16.29 -17.92
C LEU A 144 9.21 -14.78 -17.90
N LEU A 145 9.85 -14.06 -16.96
CA LEU A 145 9.77 -12.62 -16.82
C LEU A 145 10.21 -11.90 -18.11
N GLN A 146 11.33 -12.30 -18.70
CA GLN A 146 11.82 -11.70 -19.95
C GLN A 146 10.87 -11.93 -21.12
N ARG A 147 10.30 -13.14 -21.26
CA ARG A 147 9.29 -13.41 -22.29
C ARG A 147 8.03 -12.58 -22.08
N PHE A 148 7.56 -12.51 -20.83
CA PHE A 148 6.39 -11.71 -20.46
C PHE A 148 6.59 -10.24 -20.82
N VAL A 149 7.71 -9.63 -20.39
CA VAL A 149 8.01 -8.22 -20.67
C VAL A 149 8.08 -7.94 -22.16
N ASN A 150 8.75 -8.79 -22.95
CA ASN A 150 8.82 -8.58 -24.40
C ASN A 150 7.43 -8.59 -25.06
N LYS A 151 6.54 -9.50 -24.63
CA LYS A 151 5.15 -9.55 -25.12
C LYS A 151 4.34 -8.34 -24.62
N LEU A 152 4.52 -7.94 -23.37
CA LEU A 152 3.86 -6.77 -22.79
C LEU A 152 4.25 -5.47 -23.51
N LEU A 153 5.54 -5.29 -23.82
CA LEU A 153 6.01 -4.13 -24.57
C LEU A 153 5.46 -4.12 -25.99
N LYS A 154 5.41 -5.28 -26.67
CA LYS A 154 4.77 -5.40 -27.99
C LYS A 154 3.29 -5.01 -27.92
N PHE A 155 2.58 -5.47 -26.88
CA PHE A 155 1.18 -5.12 -26.64
C PHE A 155 0.99 -3.60 -26.51
N TRP A 156 1.74 -2.96 -25.62
CA TRP A 156 1.61 -1.50 -25.40
C TRP A 156 2.15 -0.65 -26.56
N SER A 157 3.07 -1.17 -27.37
CA SER A 157 3.55 -0.49 -28.57
C SER A 157 2.41 -0.29 -29.59
N ASN A 158 1.50 -1.27 -29.68
CA ASN A 158 0.33 -1.25 -30.55
C ASN A 158 -0.88 -0.54 -29.93
N TYR A 159 -0.76 0.04 -28.72
CA TYR A 159 -1.88 0.67 -28.03
C TYR A 159 -2.33 1.97 -28.70
N ASP A 160 -3.48 1.92 -29.39
CA ASP A 160 -4.19 3.09 -29.88
C ASP A 160 -5.35 3.45 -28.95
N ARG A 161 -5.31 4.69 -28.43
CA ARG A 161 -6.32 5.26 -27.53
C ARG A 161 -7.69 5.33 -28.21
N ALA A 162 -7.76 5.52 -29.53
CA ALA A 162 -9.00 5.75 -30.26
C ALA A 162 -9.93 4.53 -30.30
N LEU A 163 -9.40 3.32 -30.10
CA LEU A 163 -10.19 2.11 -30.23
C LEU A 163 -10.83 1.65 -28.92
N GLY A 164 -10.38 2.12 -27.75
CA GLY A 164 -10.89 1.67 -26.43
C GLY A 164 -10.78 0.16 -26.15
N GLN A 165 -10.45 -0.63 -27.17
CA GLN A 165 -10.25 -2.05 -27.20
C GLN A 165 -9.01 -2.22 -28.07
N ILE A 166 -7.91 -2.72 -27.52
CA ILE A 166 -6.95 -3.36 -28.42
C ILE A 166 -7.56 -4.71 -28.77
N ILE A 167 -8.31 -4.76 -29.87
CA ILE A 167 -8.49 -6.01 -30.60
C ILE A 167 -7.27 -6.14 -31.50
N THR A 168 -6.21 -6.78 -31.02
CA THR A 168 -5.28 -7.41 -31.96
C THR A 168 -6.01 -8.60 -32.57
N SER A 169 -5.70 -8.99 -33.81
CA SER A 169 -6.32 -10.13 -34.51
C SER A 169 -6.37 -11.44 -33.72
N ASP A 170 -5.57 -11.55 -32.65
CA ASP A 170 -5.33 -12.79 -31.90
C ASP A 170 -5.79 -12.73 -30.42
N TRP A 171 -6.29 -11.59 -29.89
CA TRP A 171 -6.57 -11.42 -28.45
C TRP A 171 -7.81 -10.55 -28.16
N VAL A 172 -8.62 -10.97 -27.18
CA VAL A 172 -9.76 -10.19 -26.66
C VAL A 172 -9.37 -9.49 -25.35
N PHE A 173 -9.19 -8.18 -25.41
CA PHE A 173 -9.01 -7.31 -24.24
C PHE A 173 -10.25 -6.47 -24.03
N ILE A 174 -10.76 -6.49 -22.81
CA ILE A 174 -12.07 -5.94 -22.49
C ILE A 174 -11.90 -4.87 -21.42
N PRO A 175 -12.41 -3.65 -21.59
CA PRO A 175 -12.47 -2.68 -20.50
C PRO A 175 -13.65 -3.03 -19.59
N ILE A 176 -13.52 -2.76 -18.29
CA ILE A 176 -14.60 -3.06 -17.33
C ILE A 176 -15.73 -2.04 -17.55
N GLU A 177 -17.01 -2.40 -17.37
CA GLU A 177 -18.16 -1.51 -17.64
C GLU A 177 -18.07 -0.13 -16.95
N TRP A 178 -17.51 -0.06 -15.75
CA TRP A 178 -17.31 1.18 -14.97
C TRP A 178 -16.15 2.05 -15.46
N ASP A 179 -15.38 1.56 -16.45
CA ASP A 179 -14.28 2.28 -17.09
C ASP A 179 -14.73 3.05 -18.33
N PHE A 180 -16.02 3.09 -18.68
CA PHE A 180 -16.47 3.85 -19.84
C PHE A 180 -17.11 5.19 -19.44
N PHE A 181 -16.64 6.26 -20.06
CA PHE A 181 -17.30 7.55 -20.00
C PHE A 181 -17.44 8.15 -21.40
N LYS A 182 -18.69 8.39 -21.83
CA LYS A 182 -19.01 8.90 -23.17
C LYS A 182 -18.38 8.11 -24.33
N GLY A 183 -18.29 6.78 -24.17
CA GLY A 183 -17.69 5.88 -25.18
C GLY A 183 -16.17 5.82 -25.15
N GLU A 184 -15.49 6.54 -24.25
CA GLU A 184 -14.04 6.44 -24.05
C GLU A 184 -13.72 5.57 -22.83
N VAL A 185 -12.60 4.85 -22.91
CA VAL A 185 -12.06 4.08 -21.78
C VAL A 185 -11.26 4.98 -20.84
N ALA A 186 -11.58 4.89 -19.56
CA ALA A 186 -10.85 5.44 -18.44
C ALA A 186 -9.44 4.83 -18.41
N GLN A 187 -8.48 5.68 -18.75
CA GLN A 187 -7.08 5.29 -18.83
C GLN A 187 -6.50 4.83 -17.48
N PRO A 188 -6.84 5.44 -16.33
CA PRO A 188 -6.24 5.04 -15.05
C PRO A 188 -6.46 3.57 -14.72
N SER A 189 -7.68 3.04 -14.93
CA SER A 189 -8.02 1.64 -14.66
C SER A 189 -7.41 0.66 -15.66
N SER A 190 -7.03 1.13 -16.84
CA SER A 190 -6.49 0.30 -17.92
C SER A 190 -4.97 0.46 -18.03
N SER A 191 -4.51 1.38 -18.87
CA SER A 191 -3.09 1.63 -19.12
C SER A 191 -2.35 2.16 -17.90
N GLY A 192 -3.02 2.96 -17.05
CA GLY A 192 -2.46 3.57 -15.85
C GLY A 192 -1.88 2.54 -14.86
N ARG A 193 -2.55 1.40 -14.66
CA ARG A 193 -2.13 0.36 -13.71
C ARG A 193 -0.89 -0.41 -14.16
N SER A 194 -0.46 -0.29 -15.41
CA SER A 194 0.77 -0.93 -15.91
C SER A 194 2.03 -0.13 -15.61
N LEU A 195 1.94 1.19 -15.45
CA LEU A 195 3.12 2.05 -15.28
C LEU A 195 3.96 1.65 -14.07
N GLN A 196 3.33 1.43 -12.91
CA GLN A 196 4.03 1.07 -11.67
C GLN A 196 4.86 -0.21 -11.86
N ALA A 197 4.29 -1.22 -12.53
CA ALA A 197 4.96 -2.50 -12.77
C ALA A 197 6.14 -2.35 -13.74
N LEU A 198 5.96 -1.58 -14.82
CA LEU A 198 7.01 -1.28 -15.79
C LEU A 198 8.19 -0.56 -15.12
N LEU A 199 7.92 0.45 -14.28
CA LEU A 199 8.96 1.22 -13.59
C LEU A 199 9.72 0.39 -12.55
N ARG A 200 9.03 -0.49 -11.81
CA ARG A 200 9.69 -1.45 -10.91
C ARG A 200 10.59 -2.40 -11.69
N TYR A 201 10.11 -2.98 -12.78
CA TYR A 201 10.94 -3.82 -13.64
C TYR A 201 12.18 -3.08 -14.17
N TYR A 202 12.00 -1.85 -14.67
CA TYR A 202 13.09 -1.01 -15.18
C TYR A 202 14.19 -0.80 -14.12
N LYS A 203 13.80 -0.50 -12.88
CA LYS A 203 14.73 -0.23 -11.77
C LYS A 203 15.49 -1.47 -11.30
N PHE A 204 14.84 -2.64 -11.27
CA PHE A 204 15.44 -3.83 -10.68
C PHE A 204 16.17 -4.74 -11.65
N PHE A 205 15.82 -4.77 -12.95
CA PHE A 205 16.23 -5.91 -13.79
C PHE A 205 17.20 -5.58 -14.92
N LEU A 206 16.98 -4.54 -15.74
CA LEU A 206 17.90 -4.25 -16.88
C LEU A 206 18.00 -2.79 -17.33
N LYS A 207 17.32 -1.83 -16.68
CA LYS A 207 17.20 -0.45 -17.18
C LYS A 207 16.89 -0.40 -18.69
N ASP A 208 16.02 -1.29 -19.15
CA ASP A 208 15.65 -1.42 -20.57
C ASP A 208 14.93 -0.16 -21.05
N SER A 209 15.54 0.59 -21.97
CA SER A 209 15.01 1.86 -22.45
C SER A 209 13.63 1.73 -23.12
N ARG A 210 13.31 0.57 -23.70
CA ARG A 210 11.99 0.29 -24.31
C ARG A 210 10.88 0.34 -23.27
N VAL A 211 11.17 -0.10 -22.04
CA VAL A 211 10.23 -0.06 -20.92
C VAL A 211 9.93 1.38 -20.53
N LEU A 212 10.97 2.22 -20.46
CA LEU A 212 10.83 3.62 -20.11
C LEU A 212 10.06 4.40 -21.19
N GLU A 213 10.36 4.15 -22.47
CA GLU A 213 9.63 4.76 -23.60
C GLU A 213 8.12 4.46 -23.55
N ILE A 214 7.76 3.18 -23.32
CA ILE A 214 6.36 2.79 -23.15
C ILE A 214 5.75 3.44 -21.92
N ALA A 215 6.42 3.42 -20.77
CA ALA A 215 5.92 4.05 -19.54
C ALA A 215 5.64 5.54 -19.74
N GLU A 216 6.50 6.27 -20.44
CA GLU A 216 6.30 7.69 -20.77
C GLU A 216 5.10 7.92 -21.68
N ARG A 217 4.93 7.08 -22.72
CA ARG A 217 3.78 7.16 -23.61
C ARG A 217 2.47 6.95 -22.83
N LEU A 218 2.42 5.94 -21.97
CA LEU A 218 1.23 5.68 -21.14
C LEU A 218 1.00 6.80 -20.12
N ALA A 219 2.05 7.36 -19.52
CA ALA A 219 1.96 8.48 -18.59
C ALA A 219 1.35 9.72 -19.26
N ARG A 220 1.83 10.07 -20.46
CA ARG A 220 1.32 11.22 -21.22
C ARG A 220 -0.17 11.06 -21.53
N VAL A 221 -0.57 9.90 -22.04
CA VAL A 221 -1.99 9.61 -22.35
C VAL A 221 -2.86 9.78 -21.12
N ASN A 222 -2.45 9.19 -19.99
CA ASN A 222 -3.19 9.26 -18.74
C ASN A 222 -3.27 10.69 -18.17
N LEU A 223 -2.17 11.44 -18.21
CA LEU A 223 -2.14 12.84 -17.76
C LEU A 223 -3.12 13.71 -18.54
N GLU A 224 -3.09 13.60 -19.86
CA GLU A 224 -3.94 14.40 -20.76
C GLU A 224 -5.43 14.02 -20.63
N SER A 225 -5.73 12.74 -20.46
CA SER A 225 -7.11 12.25 -20.36
C SER A 225 -7.74 12.52 -19.00
N SER A 226 -6.98 12.39 -17.91
CA SER A 226 -7.56 12.16 -16.58
C SER A 226 -7.44 13.34 -15.62
N PHE A 227 -6.61 14.35 -15.93
CA PHE A 227 -6.40 15.49 -15.04
C PHE A 227 -6.52 16.84 -15.76
N ASN A 228 -7.04 17.82 -15.05
CA ASN A 228 -7.04 19.22 -15.46
C ASN A 228 -5.64 19.82 -15.28
N SER A 229 -5.41 21.00 -15.87
CA SER A 229 -4.13 21.70 -15.78
C SER A 229 -3.73 22.08 -14.35
N ASP A 230 -4.69 22.20 -13.44
CA ASP A 230 -4.47 22.51 -12.02
C ASP A 230 -4.24 21.27 -11.13
N GLY A 231 -4.21 20.07 -11.73
CA GLY A 231 -4.05 18.79 -11.05
C GLY A 231 -5.35 18.18 -10.54
N THR A 232 -6.51 18.82 -10.69
CA THR A 232 -7.79 18.22 -10.30
C THR A 232 -8.21 17.09 -11.24
N ILE A 233 -8.96 16.12 -10.72
CA ILE A 233 -9.44 14.97 -11.50
C ILE A 233 -10.49 15.45 -12.52
N LYS A 234 -10.34 15.04 -13.77
CA LYS A 234 -11.40 15.16 -14.79
C LYS A 234 -12.47 14.10 -14.54
N MET A 235 -13.47 14.45 -13.74
CA MET A 235 -14.58 13.55 -13.38
C MET A 235 -15.22 12.92 -14.62
N GLY A 236 -15.48 11.61 -14.56
CA GLY A 236 -15.91 10.80 -15.70
C GLY A 236 -14.73 10.27 -16.52
N TYR A 237 -13.91 11.14 -17.12
CA TYR A 237 -12.80 10.73 -17.99
C TYR A 237 -11.67 9.98 -17.25
N ALA A 238 -11.45 10.28 -15.97
CA ALA A 238 -10.52 9.53 -15.13
C ALA A 238 -11.07 8.15 -14.69
N GLY A 239 -12.34 7.86 -15.00
CA GLY A 239 -13.09 6.77 -14.38
C GLY A 239 -13.53 7.11 -12.96
N THR A 240 -14.28 6.22 -12.33
CA THR A 240 -14.75 6.39 -10.94
C THR A 240 -13.97 5.55 -9.94
N HIS A 241 -13.16 4.60 -10.37
CA HIS A 241 -12.41 3.72 -9.48
C HIS A 241 -11.14 4.42 -8.96
N PHE A 242 -11.20 4.96 -7.75
CA PHE A 242 -10.20 5.86 -7.17
C PHE A 242 -8.84 5.21 -6.98
N HIS A 243 -8.78 3.92 -6.60
CA HIS A 243 -7.53 3.16 -6.52
C HIS A 243 -6.74 3.19 -7.84
N SER A 244 -7.42 3.24 -8.99
CA SER A 244 -6.73 3.36 -10.27
C SER A 244 -6.07 4.72 -10.46
N ILE A 245 -6.70 5.78 -9.95
CA ILE A 245 -6.20 7.16 -10.02
C ILE A 245 -5.05 7.37 -9.01
N THR A 246 -5.16 6.84 -7.79
CA THR A 246 -4.11 6.94 -6.77
C THR A 246 -2.85 6.16 -7.18
N GLY A 247 -2.99 4.96 -7.73
CA GLY A 247 -1.84 4.19 -8.21
C GLY A 247 -1.20 4.77 -9.46
N LEU A 248 -1.99 5.35 -10.37
CA LEU A 248 -1.45 6.16 -11.48
C LEU A 248 -0.63 7.33 -10.93
N THR A 249 -1.15 8.07 -9.95
CA THR A 249 -0.43 9.18 -9.31
C THR A 249 0.90 8.72 -8.72
N THR A 250 0.91 7.59 -8.01
CA THR A 250 2.13 6.96 -7.48
C THR A 250 3.12 6.66 -8.59
N ALA A 251 2.67 6.07 -9.71
CA ALA A 251 3.52 5.75 -10.84
C ALA A 251 4.06 6.99 -11.57
N LEU A 252 3.31 8.09 -11.63
CA LEU A 252 3.76 9.36 -12.20
C LEU A 252 4.88 9.99 -11.36
N ILE A 253 4.78 9.95 -10.03
CA ILE A 253 5.84 10.40 -9.12
C ILE A 253 7.10 9.56 -9.33
N ASP A 254 6.92 8.25 -9.46
CA ASP A 254 8.03 7.31 -9.67
C ASP A 254 8.72 7.53 -11.03
N LEU A 255 7.94 7.72 -12.10
CA LEU A 255 8.47 8.04 -13.42
C LEU A 255 9.24 9.36 -13.40
N ALA A 256 8.68 10.39 -12.77
CA ALA A 256 9.32 11.70 -12.64
C ALA A 256 10.69 11.59 -11.97
N THR A 257 10.76 10.85 -10.86
CA THR A 257 12.00 10.63 -10.12
C THR A 257 12.99 9.80 -10.93
N THR A 258 12.52 8.74 -11.58
CA THR A 258 13.35 7.87 -12.45
C THR A 258 13.96 8.65 -13.61
N LYS A 259 13.26 9.66 -14.13
CA LYS A 259 13.71 10.52 -15.23
C LYS A 259 14.39 11.81 -14.80
N ASN A 260 14.43 12.12 -13.51
CA ASN A 260 14.78 13.45 -13.00
C ASN A 260 13.94 14.57 -13.68
N ASP A 261 12.67 14.30 -13.96
CA ASP A 261 11.73 15.26 -14.57
C ASP A 261 10.98 16.02 -13.47
N LYS A 262 11.55 17.16 -13.06
CA LYS A 262 10.97 18.02 -12.02
C LYS A 262 9.61 18.61 -12.43
N ASN A 263 9.34 18.80 -13.72
CA ASN A 263 8.05 19.31 -14.19
C ASN A 263 6.95 18.26 -14.05
N LEU A 264 7.25 17.01 -14.40
CA LEU A 264 6.33 15.90 -14.17
C LEU A 264 6.10 15.67 -12.68
N LEU A 265 7.17 15.77 -11.87
CA LEU A 265 7.07 15.62 -10.42
C LEU A 265 6.11 16.66 -9.83
N GLU A 266 6.24 17.92 -10.23
CA GLU A 266 5.37 19.00 -9.75
C GLU A 266 3.91 18.79 -10.19
N LYS A 267 3.66 18.30 -11.41
CA LYS A 267 2.30 17.92 -11.84
C LYS A 267 1.74 16.79 -10.99
N ALA A 268 2.52 15.74 -10.75
CA ALA A 268 2.09 14.60 -9.95
C ALA A 268 1.85 14.98 -8.47
N LYS A 269 2.68 15.88 -7.94
CA LYS A 269 2.50 16.51 -6.62
C LYS A 269 1.19 17.30 -6.55
N ASN A 270 0.88 18.12 -7.56
CA ASN A 270 -0.39 18.87 -7.60
C ASN A 270 -1.61 17.94 -7.67
N ILE A 271 -1.51 16.83 -8.41
CA ILE A 271 -2.55 15.79 -8.41
C ILE A 271 -2.73 15.22 -6.99
N PHE A 272 -1.63 14.87 -6.31
CA PHE A 272 -1.69 14.34 -4.95
C PHE A 272 -2.26 15.35 -3.92
N ASP A 273 -1.74 16.58 -3.91
CA ASP A 273 -2.09 17.63 -2.95
C ASP A 273 -3.50 18.20 -3.19
N ARG A 274 -3.96 18.28 -4.44
CA ARG A 274 -5.23 18.92 -4.81
C ARG A 274 -6.25 17.95 -5.38
N GLY A 275 -5.88 17.15 -6.38
CA GLY A 275 -6.80 16.26 -7.09
C GLY A 275 -7.32 15.11 -6.23
N LEU A 276 -6.46 14.48 -5.43
CA LEU A 276 -6.83 13.36 -4.57
C LEU A 276 -7.43 13.79 -3.23
N LYS A 277 -7.14 15.03 -2.78
CA LYS A 277 -7.48 15.53 -1.43
C LYS A 277 -8.99 15.47 -1.10
N PRO A 278 -9.94 15.78 -2.00
CA PRO A 278 -11.37 15.73 -1.69
C PRO A 278 -11.93 14.33 -1.39
N PHE A 279 -11.18 13.27 -1.72
CA PHE A 279 -11.65 11.89 -1.67
C PHE A 279 -10.93 11.06 -0.59
N ARG A 280 -10.20 11.73 0.32
CA ARG A 280 -9.43 11.10 1.40
C ARG A 280 -9.41 11.94 2.67
N THR A 281 -9.18 11.31 3.81
CA THR A 281 -8.95 11.99 5.10
C THR A 281 -7.46 12.19 5.38
N SER A 282 -7.14 13.06 6.34
CA SER A 282 -5.79 13.28 6.84
C SER A 282 -5.13 12.04 7.45
N PHE A 283 -5.94 11.11 7.98
CA PHE A 283 -5.53 9.84 8.58
C PHE A 283 -5.54 8.66 7.59
N GLY A 284 -5.85 8.91 6.32
CA GLY A 284 -5.63 7.95 5.24
C GLY A 284 -6.82 7.15 4.78
N TRP A 285 -8.03 7.35 5.34
CA TRP A 285 -9.23 6.77 4.72
C TRP A 285 -9.40 7.36 3.32
N ALA A 286 -9.78 6.54 2.35
CA ALA A 286 -9.91 6.95 0.96
C ALA A 286 -11.10 6.25 0.31
N LYS A 287 -11.91 7.01 -0.43
CA LYS A 287 -13.09 6.49 -1.14
C LYS A 287 -12.70 5.48 -2.22
N GLU A 288 -13.53 4.48 -2.47
CA GLU A 288 -13.34 3.57 -3.61
C GLU A 288 -13.86 4.15 -4.91
N ASN A 289 -15.19 4.37 -4.95
CA ASN A 289 -15.89 4.70 -6.18
C ASN A 289 -16.37 6.14 -6.09
N LEU A 290 -15.76 7.03 -6.87
CA LEU A 290 -16.06 8.46 -6.89
C LEU A 290 -17.49 8.79 -7.35
N GLY A 291 -18.18 7.85 -7.99
CA GLY A 291 -19.57 7.99 -8.45
C GLY A 291 -20.61 7.61 -7.39
N HIS A 292 -20.23 6.90 -6.33
CA HIS A 292 -21.17 6.53 -5.26
C HIS A 292 -21.41 7.70 -4.31
N SER A 293 -22.62 7.84 -3.75
CA SER A 293 -22.90 8.83 -2.70
C SER A 293 -22.33 8.41 -1.36
N GLU A 294 -22.36 7.10 -1.05
CA GLU A 294 -21.91 6.57 0.23
C GLU A 294 -20.38 6.72 0.44
N PRO A 295 -19.93 6.95 1.68
CA PRO A 295 -18.51 6.98 2.05
C PRO A 295 -17.96 5.55 2.20
N GLU A 296 -18.02 4.77 1.13
CA GLU A 296 -17.38 3.44 1.06
C GLU A 296 -15.91 3.62 0.66
N GLY A 297 -15.00 3.33 1.59
CA GLY A 297 -13.57 3.47 1.37
C GLY A 297 -12.87 2.16 1.09
N GLU A 298 -11.78 2.23 0.33
CA GLU A 298 -10.97 1.07 -0.07
C GLU A 298 -9.54 1.17 0.44
N VAL A 299 -9.04 0.07 1.00
CA VAL A 299 -7.66 0.02 1.52
C VAL A 299 -6.62 -0.02 0.39
N CYS A 300 -6.98 -0.48 -0.82
CA CYS A 300 -6.10 -0.33 -1.99
C CYS A 300 -5.77 1.14 -2.28
N ALA A 301 -6.77 2.03 -2.23
CA ALA A 301 -6.55 3.47 -2.41
C ALA A 301 -5.73 4.07 -1.26
N THR A 302 -6.00 3.64 -0.03
CA THR A 302 -5.21 4.02 1.18
C THR A 302 -3.73 3.65 1.04
N ALA A 303 -3.46 2.43 0.60
CA ALA A 303 -2.12 1.91 0.38
C ALA A 303 -1.37 2.70 -0.72
N ASP A 304 -2.04 2.99 -1.84
CA ASP A 304 -1.46 3.80 -2.91
C ASP A 304 -1.18 5.24 -2.45
N LEU A 305 -2.02 5.83 -1.61
CA LEU A 305 -1.76 7.16 -1.03
C LEU A 305 -0.52 7.16 -0.11
N ALA A 306 -0.34 6.11 0.70
CA ALA A 306 0.85 5.96 1.52
C ALA A 306 2.11 5.82 0.64
N GLN A 307 2.04 5.05 -0.44
CA GLN A 307 3.16 4.90 -1.39
C GLN A 307 3.44 6.20 -2.15
N ALA A 308 2.42 6.92 -2.62
CA ALA A 308 2.60 8.21 -3.29
C ALA A 308 3.31 9.22 -2.38
N ALA A 309 2.86 9.35 -1.12
CA ALA A 309 3.52 10.20 -0.13
C ALA A 309 4.97 9.75 0.12
N LEU A 310 5.20 8.45 0.28
CA LEU A 310 6.54 7.89 0.46
C LEU A 310 7.45 8.25 -0.73
N TYR A 311 6.96 8.13 -1.96
CA TYR A 311 7.74 8.38 -3.16
C TYR A 311 8.01 9.88 -3.38
N LEU A 312 7.07 10.76 -3.00
CA LEU A 312 7.32 12.20 -2.93
C LEU A 312 8.41 12.53 -1.91
N GLY A 313 8.39 11.87 -0.73
CA GLY A 313 9.46 11.98 0.25
C GLY A 313 10.80 11.52 -0.30
N LEU A 314 10.84 10.36 -0.97
CA LEU A 314 12.06 9.85 -1.61
C LEU A 314 12.59 10.78 -2.70
N ALA A 315 11.73 11.53 -3.39
CA ALA A 315 12.16 12.53 -4.34
C ALA A 315 13.01 13.65 -3.70
N SER A 316 12.80 13.97 -2.40
CA SER A 316 13.64 14.94 -1.70
C SER A 316 15.10 14.50 -1.60
N ILE A 317 15.33 13.20 -1.40
CA ILE A 317 16.66 12.59 -1.34
C ILE A 317 17.22 12.40 -2.76
N ASN A 318 16.42 11.82 -3.65
CA ASN A 318 16.90 11.40 -4.97
C ASN A 318 17.17 12.56 -5.92
N LEU A 319 16.44 13.68 -5.79
CA LEU A 319 16.56 14.85 -6.68
C LEU A 319 17.10 16.09 -5.96
N ASP A 320 17.62 15.91 -4.74
CA ASP A 320 18.20 16.96 -3.91
C ASP A 320 17.24 18.14 -3.66
N LEU A 321 15.99 17.84 -3.30
CA LEU A 321 14.94 18.86 -3.08
C LEU A 321 14.89 19.34 -1.63
N ASN A 322 14.17 20.43 -1.39
CA ASN A 322 14.01 21.06 -0.09
C ASN A 322 13.08 20.28 0.86
N ASP A 323 12.90 20.83 2.06
CA ASP A 323 12.07 20.29 3.13
C ASP A 323 10.57 20.17 2.78
N GLU A 324 10.08 20.93 1.79
CA GLU A 324 8.71 20.81 1.26
C GLU A 324 8.40 19.38 0.81
N TYR A 325 9.37 18.68 0.21
CA TYR A 325 9.21 17.28 -0.19
C TYR A 325 9.46 16.31 0.97
N THR A 326 10.40 16.62 1.86
CA THR A 326 10.69 15.77 3.04
C THR A 326 9.46 15.57 3.95
N ARG A 327 8.54 16.53 4.01
CA ARG A 327 7.29 16.43 4.79
C ARG A 327 6.43 15.21 4.41
N TYR A 328 6.52 14.73 3.17
CA TYR A 328 5.67 13.63 2.69
C TYR A 328 6.02 12.28 3.32
N PHE A 329 7.24 12.10 3.84
CA PHE A 329 7.53 10.93 4.69
C PHE A 329 6.61 10.92 5.93
N GLY A 330 6.40 12.07 6.57
CA GLY A 330 5.45 12.19 7.70
C GLY A 330 4.01 11.90 7.28
N GLU A 331 3.60 12.32 6.07
CA GLU A 331 2.28 11.99 5.54
C GLU A 331 2.12 10.48 5.26
N ALA A 332 3.15 9.84 4.69
CA ALA A 332 3.19 8.39 4.47
C ALA A 332 3.04 7.63 5.80
N GLU A 333 3.78 8.03 6.83
CA GLU A 333 3.65 7.46 8.18
C GLU A 333 2.26 7.66 8.76
N ARG A 334 1.69 8.85 8.63
CA ARG A 334 0.37 9.17 9.16
C ARG A 334 -0.72 8.31 8.52
N ILE A 335 -0.68 8.12 7.20
CA ILE A 335 -1.61 7.22 6.49
C ILE A 335 -1.40 5.77 6.94
N ALA A 336 -0.14 5.34 7.05
CA ALA A 336 0.22 3.98 7.40
C ALA A 336 -0.18 3.60 8.84
N ARG A 337 0.19 4.42 9.85
CA ARG A 337 -0.11 4.19 11.29
C ARG A 337 -1.60 4.18 11.60
N ASN A 338 -2.34 4.94 10.82
CA ASN A 338 -3.77 5.09 11.03
C ASN A 338 -4.48 4.16 10.08
N HIS A 339 -5.09 4.65 9.01
CA HIS A 339 -6.08 3.84 8.31
C HIS A 339 -5.54 2.52 7.73
N LEU A 340 -4.30 2.49 7.21
CA LEU A 340 -3.73 1.29 6.58
C LEU A 340 -3.61 0.10 7.55
N ILE A 341 -3.11 0.31 8.78
CA ILE A 341 -2.96 -0.77 9.77
C ILE A 341 -4.12 -0.86 10.77
N ALA A 342 -4.84 0.24 11.03
CA ALA A 342 -6.00 0.25 11.94
C ALA A 342 -7.14 -0.62 11.41
N THR A 343 -7.25 -0.72 10.09
CA THR A 343 -8.25 -1.54 9.40
C THR A 343 -7.86 -3.02 9.30
N GLN A 344 -6.75 -3.45 9.91
CA GLN A 344 -6.36 -4.85 9.92
C GLN A 344 -7.21 -5.66 10.93
N LEU A 345 -7.84 -6.73 10.46
CA LEU A 345 -8.72 -7.59 11.23
C LEU A 345 -7.91 -8.57 12.09
N LEU A 346 -7.77 -8.26 13.37
CA LEU A 346 -7.05 -9.13 14.33
C LEU A 346 -7.98 -10.04 15.14
N ASP A 347 -9.28 -9.75 15.13
CA ASP A 347 -10.31 -10.62 15.73
C ASP A 347 -11.49 -10.81 14.76
N PRO A 348 -11.39 -11.78 13.82
CA PRO A 348 -12.47 -12.09 12.90
C PRO A 348 -13.79 -12.49 13.58
N LEU A 349 -13.74 -13.12 14.75
CA LEU A 349 -14.94 -13.56 15.47
C LEU A 349 -15.63 -12.40 16.20
N ALA A 350 -14.89 -11.39 16.66
CA ALA A 350 -15.49 -10.15 17.16
C ALA A 350 -16.27 -9.40 16.08
N LEU A 351 -15.85 -9.50 14.81
CA LEU A 351 -16.59 -8.94 13.67
C LEU A 351 -17.77 -9.82 13.25
N ALA A 352 -17.55 -11.13 13.09
CA ALA A 352 -18.54 -12.06 12.55
C ALA A 352 -19.61 -12.52 13.57
N GLY A 353 -19.30 -12.46 14.86
CA GLY A 353 -20.06 -13.07 15.95
C GLY A 353 -19.90 -14.59 16.00
N ALA A 354 -19.62 -15.15 17.19
CA ALA A 354 -19.37 -16.57 17.36
C ALA A 354 -20.64 -17.42 17.63
N GLU A 355 -21.69 -16.81 18.18
CA GLU A 355 -22.86 -17.53 18.69
C GLU A 355 -23.68 -18.21 17.58
N GLY A 356 -23.92 -19.51 17.73
CA GLY A 356 -24.75 -20.30 16.83
C GLY A 356 -24.12 -20.67 15.49
N ARG A 357 -22.79 -20.51 15.33
CA ARG A 357 -22.06 -20.90 14.12
C ARG A 357 -21.53 -22.32 14.21
N SER A 358 -21.47 -22.99 13.06
CA SER A 358 -20.82 -24.29 12.91
C SER A 358 -19.28 -24.20 13.05
N GLU A 359 -18.62 -25.34 13.29
CA GLU A 359 -17.16 -25.41 13.36
C GLU A 359 -16.51 -25.03 12.01
N GLU A 360 -17.15 -25.41 10.90
CA GLU A 360 -16.73 -25.08 9.54
C GLU A 360 -16.79 -23.56 9.28
N GLU A 361 -17.86 -22.89 9.72
CA GLU A 361 -17.96 -21.44 9.64
C GLU A 361 -16.89 -20.76 10.47
N ILE A 362 -16.64 -21.21 11.70
CA ILE A 362 -15.59 -20.64 12.56
C ILE A 362 -14.22 -20.81 11.91
N LYS A 363 -13.93 -21.98 11.32
CA LYS A 363 -12.69 -22.21 10.55
C LYS A 363 -12.58 -21.24 9.38
N LEU A 364 -13.64 -21.05 8.60
CA LEU A 364 -13.66 -20.11 7.47
C LEU A 364 -13.45 -18.66 7.92
N ILE A 365 -14.13 -18.23 8.97
CA ILE A 365 -14.00 -16.88 9.55
C ILE A 365 -12.56 -16.64 10.02
N ASN A 366 -11.95 -17.61 10.70
CA ASN A 366 -10.57 -17.46 11.17
C ASN A 366 -9.53 -17.36 10.04
N ARG A 367 -9.86 -17.77 8.80
CA ARG A 367 -8.97 -17.57 7.64
C ARG A 367 -8.79 -16.08 7.32
N THR A 368 -9.71 -15.22 7.71
CA THR A 368 -9.61 -13.76 7.47
C THR A 368 -8.74 -13.03 8.49
N PHE A 369 -8.15 -13.73 9.47
CA PHE A 369 -7.20 -13.11 10.39
C PHE A 369 -6.06 -12.43 9.62
N GLY A 370 -5.86 -11.15 9.92
CA GLY A 370 -4.84 -10.31 9.32
C GLY A 370 -5.27 -9.61 8.03
N SER A 371 -6.46 -9.89 7.49
CA SER A 371 -6.99 -9.18 6.33
C SER A 371 -7.31 -7.73 6.65
N VAL A 372 -7.53 -6.91 5.64
CA VAL A 372 -7.97 -5.51 5.79
C VAL A 372 -9.38 -5.33 5.23
N SER A 373 -10.02 -4.22 5.60
CA SER A 373 -11.35 -3.88 5.10
C SER A 373 -11.41 -3.77 3.57
N GLY A 374 -12.54 -4.22 3.00
CA GLY A 374 -12.93 -3.91 1.62
C GLY A 374 -13.50 -2.49 1.50
N TRP A 375 -14.74 -2.30 1.97
CA TRP A 375 -15.54 -1.06 1.83
C TRP A 375 -15.82 -0.34 3.16
N GLY A 376 -14.83 -0.23 4.04
CA GLY A 376 -14.96 0.34 5.38
C GLY A 376 -15.31 1.83 5.38
N LEU A 377 -15.95 2.28 6.47
CA LEU A 377 -16.13 3.71 6.73
C LEU A 377 -14.88 4.28 7.42
N PRO A 378 -14.74 5.61 7.56
CA PRO A 378 -13.59 6.20 8.25
C PRO A 378 -13.38 5.69 9.68
N ASN A 379 -14.45 5.26 10.38
CA ASN A 379 -14.45 4.86 11.78
C ASN A 379 -14.74 3.38 12.06
N GLN A 380 -15.04 2.55 11.05
CA GLN A 380 -15.47 1.16 11.24
C GLN A 380 -15.04 0.25 10.09
N PHE A 381 -14.88 -1.05 10.37
CA PHE A 381 -14.33 -2.01 9.39
C PHE A 381 -15.24 -2.28 8.19
N THR A 382 -16.57 -2.17 8.33
CA THR A 382 -17.51 -2.58 7.26
C THR A 382 -18.24 -1.42 6.63
N ALA A 383 -18.73 -1.62 5.40
CA ALA A 383 -19.72 -0.74 4.79
C ALA A 383 -21.01 -0.67 5.60
N ARG A 384 -21.86 0.32 5.29
CA ARG A 384 -23.25 0.40 5.77
C ARG A 384 -24.13 -0.63 5.10
N ARG A 385 -23.91 -0.80 3.80
CA ARG A 385 -24.55 -1.81 2.97
C ARG A 385 -24.21 -3.19 3.51
N LYS A 386 -25.22 -4.06 3.58
CA LYS A 386 -25.11 -5.43 4.09
C LYS A 386 -24.99 -6.46 2.97
N ASP A 387 -25.32 -6.05 1.75
CA ASP A 387 -25.27 -6.84 0.52
C ASP A 387 -23.85 -6.92 -0.08
N VAL A 388 -22.90 -6.14 0.42
CA VAL A 388 -21.50 -6.18 -0.01
C VAL A 388 -20.64 -7.12 0.85
N PRO A 389 -19.59 -7.73 0.27
CA PRO A 389 -18.60 -8.48 1.03
C PRO A 389 -17.92 -7.64 2.12
N ASP A 390 -17.48 -8.30 3.20
CA ASP A 390 -16.77 -7.64 4.30
C ASP A 390 -15.29 -7.40 3.93
N ILE A 391 -14.70 -8.30 3.13
CA ILE A 391 -13.29 -8.29 2.74
C ILE A 391 -13.20 -8.58 1.24
N MET A 392 -12.32 -7.81 0.58
CA MET A 392 -11.81 -8.08 -0.76
C MET A 392 -10.31 -8.31 -0.68
N LEU A 393 -9.81 -9.41 -1.21
CA LEU A 393 -8.40 -9.75 -1.04
C LEU A 393 -7.45 -8.82 -1.79
N CYS A 394 -7.89 -8.10 -2.83
CA CYS A 394 -7.08 -7.06 -3.48
C CYS A 394 -6.51 -6.06 -2.45
N CYS A 395 -7.31 -5.69 -1.44
CA CYS A 395 -6.93 -4.79 -0.36
C CYS A 395 -5.76 -5.34 0.47
N SER A 396 -5.82 -6.62 0.85
CA SER A 396 -4.73 -7.25 1.62
C SER A 396 -3.44 -7.32 0.82
N HIS A 397 -3.52 -7.59 -0.48
CA HIS A 397 -2.35 -7.59 -1.35
C HIS A 397 -1.74 -6.19 -1.48
N GLN A 398 -2.56 -5.17 -1.77
CA GLN A 398 -2.07 -3.80 -1.93
C GLN A 398 -1.52 -3.23 -0.62
N ALA A 399 -2.16 -3.52 0.51
CA ALA A 399 -1.63 -3.17 1.83
C ALA A 399 -0.27 -3.83 2.10
N THR A 400 -0.08 -5.09 1.68
CA THR A 400 1.21 -5.78 1.81
C THR A 400 2.29 -5.08 0.99
N GLN A 401 1.97 -4.67 -0.24
CA GLN A 401 2.90 -3.93 -1.10
C GLN A 401 3.27 -2.56 -0.53
N ALA A 402 2.30 -1.81 0.03
CA ALA A 402 2.60 -0.54 0.68
C ALA A 402 3.46 -0.73 1.94
N ILE A 403 3.18 -1.73 2.78
CA ILE A 403 4.02 -2.04 3.94
C ILE A 403 5.42 -2.50 3.52
N HIS A 404 5.56 -3.28 2.45
CA HIS A 404 6.85 -3.63 1.87
C HIS A 404 7.65 -2.37 1.51
N ASP A 405 7.05 -1.42 0.81
CA ASP A 405 7.75 -0.19 0.41
C ASP A 405 8.10 0.68 1.60
N LEU A 406 7.17 0.82 2.56
CA LEU A 406 7.43 1.53 3.82
C LEU A 406 8.62 0.90 4.56
N TRP A 407 8.71 -0.42 4.62
CA TRP A 407 9.88 -1.09 5.20
C TRP A 407 11.14 -0.84 4.36
N LEU A 408 11.10 -1.16 3.08
CA LEU A 408 12.25 -1.07 2.17
C LEU A 408 12.88 0.32 2.16
N TYR A 409 12.05 1.37 2.22
CA TYR A 409 12.46 2.77 2.15
C TYR A 409 12.37 3.51 3.49
N ALA A 410 12.14 2.79 4.59
CA ALA A 410 12.29 3.35 5.94
C ALA A 410 13.70 3.89 6.15
N THR A 411 14.68 3.27 5.49
CA THR A 411 16.03 3.80 5.36
C THR A 411 16.47 3.83 3.89
N VAL A 412 17.35 4.77 3.56
CA VAL A 412 18.03 4.84 2.25
C VAL A 412 19.51 5.07 2.48
N SER A 413 20.35 4.34 1.76
CA SER A 413 21.79 4.48 1.80
C SER A 413 22.29 4.99 0.46
N ASN A 414 23.04 6.10 0.47
CA ASN A 414 23.72 6.63 -0.72
C ASN A 414 25.13 7.12 -0.36
N ASP A 415 25.80 7.79 -1.30
CA ASP A 415 27.18 8.28 -1.14
C ASP A 415 27.32 9.35 -0.05
N ARG A 416 26.23 10.03 0.34
CA ARG A 416 26.26 11.01 1.43
C ARG A 416 26.12 10.37 2.80
N GLY A 417 25.46 9.22 2.92
CA GLY A 417 25.26 8.58 4.21
C GLY A 417 24.03 7.68 4.28
N LEU A 418 23.58 7.44 5.50
CA LEU A 418 22.34 6.72 5.82
C LEU A 418 21.23 7.72 6.16
N TRP A 419 20.12 7.61 5.45
CA TRP A 419 18.90 8.36 5.67
C TRP A 419 17.90 7.48 6.41
N VAL A 420 17.39 7.96 7.54
CA VAL A 420 16.32 7.35 8.33
C VAL A 420 15.06 8.17 8.08
N ASN A 421 14.20 7.64 7.22
CA ASN A 421 13.06 8.36 6.65
C ASN A 421 11.79 8.16 7.45
N LEU A 422 11.57 6.96 7.97
CA LEU A 422 10.37 6.58 8.70
C LEU A 422 10.72 6.12 10.11
N HIS A 423 9.82 6.37 11.05
CA HIS A 423 9.96 6.14 12.48
C HIS A 423 9.20 4.89 12.92
N PHE A 424 9.18 3.83 12.12
CA PHE A 424 8.58 2.54 12.49
C PHE A 424 9.59 1.63 13.19
N SER A 425 9.09 0.69 13.99
CA SER A 425 9.91 -0.37 14.57
C SER A 425 10.15 -1.45 13.52
N LEU A 426 11.39 -1.56 13.05
CA LEU A 426 11.80 -2.51 12.01
C LEU A 426 13.32 -2.62 11.94
N GLU A 427 13.78 -3.61 11.16
CA GLU A 427 15.19 -3.79 10.85
C GLU A 427 15.37 -3.85 9.34
N THR A 428 16.19 -2.95 8.79
CA THR A 428 16.60 -2.95 7.38
C THR A 428 17.99 -3.56 7.25
N LYS A 429 18.48 -3.68 6.02
CA LYS A 429 19.90 -4.00 5.77
C LYS A 429 20.86 -2.94 6.34
N ASP A 430 20.39 -1.70 6.55
CA ASP A 430 21.24 -0.55 6.88
C ASP A 430 21.15 -0.11 8.34
N ALA A 431 20.02 -0.32 9.02
CA ALA A 431 19.86 0.01 10.43
C ALA A 431 18.72 -0.77 11.09
N LYS A 432 18.80 -0.88 12.42
CA LYS A 432 17.68 -1.25 13.29
C LYS A 432 17.05 0.01 13.88
N ILE A 433 15.73 0.12 13.82
CA ILE A 433 14.96 1.24 14.35
C ILE A 433 13.94 0.67 15.35
N GLU A 434 13.93 1.22 16.55
CA GLU A 434 12.94 0.95 17.59
C GLU A 434 12.18 2.26 17.86
N SER A 435 10.88 2.26 17.56
CA SER A 435 10.00 3.40 17.82
C SER A 435 9.11 3.14 19.01
N LEU A 436 9.11 4.08 19.95
CA LEU A 436 8.20 4.07 21.09
C LEU A 436 6.95 4.94 20.87
N ILE A 437 6.84 5.61 19.71
CA ILE A 437 5.61 6.33 19.31
C ILE A 437 4.47 5.32 19.18
N PRO A 438 3.28 5.58 19.74
CA PRO A 438 2.82 6.84 20.36
C PRO A 438 2.91 6.88 21.88
N PHE A 439 3.52 5.88 22.54
CA PHE A 439 3.63 5.84 24.00
C PHE A 439 4.71 6.75 24.56
N GLU A 440 5.75 6.98 23.77
CA GLU A 440 6.83 7.89 24.11
C GLU A 440 7.36 8.54 22.83
N GLY A 441 7.69 9.83 22.89
CA GLY A 441 8.37 10.53 21.80
C GLY A 441 9.85 10.17 21.77
N ARG A 442 10.16 8.90 21.51
CA ARG A 442 11.51 8.36 21.49
C ARG A 442 11.73 7.38 20.35
N LEU A 443 12.88 7.51 19.69
CA LEU A 443 13.40 6.57 18.71
C LEU A 443 14.78 6.10 19.15
N ARG A 444 15.07 4.83 18.94
CA ARG A 444 16.40 4.25 19.10
C ARG A 444 16.85 3.66 17.77
N ILE A 445 17.97 4.15 17.25
CA ILE A 445 18.49 3.79 15.93
C ILE A 445 19.90 3.22 16.11
N VAL A 446 20.14 2.06 15.49
CA VAL A 446 21.45 1.41 15.48
C VAL A 446 21.88 1.18 14.03
N PRO A 447 22.82 1.98 13.48
CA PRO A 447 23.29 1.83 12.11
C PRO A 447 24.19 0.59 11.98
N LYS A 448 24.09 -0.11 10.85
CA LYS A 448 24.85 -1.33 10.54
C LYS A 448 26.16 -1.06 9.79
N ARG A 449 26.44 0.21 9.48
CA ARG A 449 27.67 0.71 8.85
C ARG A 449 28.03 2.08 9.42
N SER A 450 29.33 2.41 9.45
CA SER A 450 29.79 3.75 9.82
C SER A 450 29.50 4.72 8.67
N ALA A 451 28.83 5.83 8.95
CA ALA A 451 28.43 6.84 7.96
C ALA A 451 27.95 8.12 8.65
N ASP A 452 27.77 9.18 7.85
CA ASP A 452 26.87 10.27 8.24
C ASP A 452 25.43 9.75 8.28
N ILE A 453 24.66 10.20 9.27
CA ILE A 453 23.29 9.77 9.51
C ILE A 453 22.37 10.98 9.40
N PHE A 454 21.35 10.87 8.56
CA PHE A 454 20.29 11.86 8.37
C PHE A 454 19.00 11.28 8.93
N ILE A 455 18.50 11.79 10.05
CA ILE A 455 17.28 11.30 10.70
C ILE A 455 16.18 12.31 10.44
N ARG A 456 15.10 11.91 9.78
CA ARG A 456 14.01 12.85 9.51
C ARG A 456 13.52 13.45 10.82
N LYS A 457 13.37 14.77 10.87
CA LYS A 457 12.76 15.43 12.02
C LYS A 457 11.32 14.93 12.18
N PRO A 458 10.88 14.54 13.40
CA PRO A 458 9.47 14.22 13.65
C PRO A 458 8.54 15.34 13.15
N SER A 459 7.44 14.95 12.52
CA SER A 459 6.56 15.87 11.76
C SER A 459 5.91 16.96 12.62
N PHE A 460 5.83 16.72 13.92
CA PHE A 460 5.05 17.47 14.91
C PHE A 460 5.93 18.23 15.91
N THR A 461 7.26 18.27 15.72
CA THR A 461 8.18 18.96 16.63
C THR A 461 9.10 19.92 15.90
N ASP A 462 9.48 21.01 16.55
CA ASP A 462 10.52 21.91 16.07
C ASP A 462 11.92 21.33 16.39
N TYR A 463 12.98 21.81 15.74
CA TYR A 463 14.31 21.24 15.90
C TYR A 463 14.83 21.39 17.34
N GLU A 464 14.51 22.50 17.99
CA GLU A 464 14.88 22.85 19.35
C GLU A 464 14.18 21.97 20.40
N GLU A 465 13.07 21.32 20.02
CA GLU A 465 12.37 20.36 20.88
C GLU A 465 12.97 18.94 20.81
N VAL A 466 13.91 18.71 19.88
CA VAL A 466 14.53 17.39 19.67
C VAL A 466 15.87 17.30 20.39
N ASN A 467 16.00 16.28 21.23
CA ASN A 467 17.24 15.94 21.91
C ASN A 467 17.84 14.68 21.28
N VAL A 468 19.14 14.72 20.99
CA VAL A 468 19.87 13.58 20.39
C VAL A 468 21.01 13.15 21.30
N LYS A 469 21.13 11.84 21.53
CA LYS A 469 22.28 11.21 22.17
C LYS A 469 22.90 10.17 21.25
N VAL A 470 24.23 10.08 21.28
CA VAL A 470 24.99 9.01 20.63
C VAL A 470 25.85 8.35 21.69
N ASN A 471 25.60 7.08 22.00
CA ASN A 471 26.25 6.34 23.09
C ASN A 471 26.24 7.16 24.40
N ASP A 472 25.04 7.56 24.84
CA ASP A 472 24.75 8.38 26.03
C ASP A 472 25.31 9.82 26.03
N SER A 473 26.13 10.18 25.05
CA SER A 473 26.67 11.54 24.91
C SER A 473 25.69 12.43 24.14
N ILE A 474 25.32 13.57 24.73
CA ILE A 474 24.47 14.57 24.07
C ILE A 474 25.17 15.10 22.81
N LYS A 475 24.41 15.20 21.71
CA LYS A 475 24.84 15.77 20.44
C LYS A 475 23.87 16.84 20.00
N ILE A 476 24.42 17.91 19.41
CA ILE A 476 23.65 18.91 18.69
C ILE A 476 23.73 18.50 17.21
N PRO A 477 22.63 17.98 16.62
CA PRO A 477 22.63 17.62 15.21
C PRO A 477 22.66 18.87 14.33
N GLY A 478 23.25 18.77 13.14
CA GLY A 478 23.02 19.74 12.08
C GLY A 478 21.60 19.64 11.54
N GLU A 479 21.14 20.67 10.83
CA GLU A 479 19.85 20.66 10.15
C GLU A 479 20.06 20.65 8.65
N GLU A 480 19.47 19.68 7.97
CA GLU A 480 19.53 19.62 6.52
C GLU A 480 18.21 19.16 5.94
N ARG A 481 17.46 20.06 5.30
CA ARG A 481 16.30 19.74 4.45
C ARG A 481 15.24 18.86 5.12
N GLY A 482 14.96 19.14 6.39
CA GLY A 482 14.01 18.38 7.20
C GLY A 482 14.61 17.18 7.94
N PHE A 483 15.94 17.01 7.92
CA PHE A 483 16.67 15.96 8.63
C PHE A 483 17.62 16.54 9.69
N LEU A 484 17.76 15.79 10.77
CA LEU A 484 18.82 15.91 11.78
C LEU A 484 20.06 15.21 11.23
N HIS A 485 21.16 15.93 11.06
CA HIS A 485 22.41 15.42 10.51
C HIS A 485 23.43 15.15 11.62
N LEU A 486 23.92 13.91 11.67
CA LEU A 486 24.99 13.46 12.56
C LEU A 486 26.18 12.99 11.71
N GLU A 487 27.31 13.65 11.86
CA GLU A 487 28.53 13.29 11.12
C GLU A 487 29.22 12.06 11.71
N LYS A 488 29.77 11.21 10.84
CA LYS A 488 30.71 10.13 11.17
C LYS A 488 30.26 9.26 12.35
N VAL A 489 29.01 8.81 12.34
CA VAL A 489 28.52 7.89 13.36
C VAL A 489 29.09 6.50 13.10
N GLU A 490 29.70 5.90 14.11
CA GLU A 490 30.26 4.56 14.01
C GLU A 490 29.18 3.48 13.98
N LYS A 491 29.44 2.41 13.21
CA LYS A 491 28.62 1.20 13.18
C LYS A 491 28.33 0.71 14.59
N GLY A 492 27.06 0.37 14.85
CA GLY A 492 26.62 -0.18 16.13
C GLY A 492 26.43 0.85 17.23
N SER A 493 26.71 2.14 16.99
CA SER A 493 26.39 3.20 17.93
C SER A 493 24.89 3.24 18.22
N ILE A 494 24.52 3.56 19.45
CA ILE A 494 23.12 3.76 19.84
C ILE A 494 22.81 5.24 19.70
N ILE A 495 21.99 5.57 18.72
CA ILE A 495 21.44 6.92 18.54
C ILE A 495 20.06 6.94 19.19
N GLU A 496 19.88 7.78 20.21
CA GLU A 496 18.57 8.04 20.81
C GLU A 496 18.10 9.43 20.40
N VAL A 497 16.89 9.51 19.84
CA VAL A 497 16.22 10.75 19.49
C VAL A 497 14.97 10.85 20.35
N SER A 498 14.86 11.92 21.15
CA SER A 498 13.74 12.16 22.04
C SER A 498 13.11 13.53 21.82
N PHE A 499 11.79 13.60 21.90
CA PHE A 499 11.01 14.79 21.53
C PHE A 499 9.62 14.75 22.20
N PRO A 500 8.95 15.91 22.39
CA PRO A 500 7.63 15.94 23.02
C PRO A 500 6.55 15.33 22.13
N LEU A 501 5.62 14.61 22.76
CA LEU A 501 4.36 14.21 22.11
C LEU A 501 3.36 15.37 22.20
N LYS A 502 2.65 15.65 21.10
CA LYS A 502 1.60 16.68 21.05
C LYS A 502 0.22 16.03 20.93
N MET A 503 -0.78 16.53 21.64
CA MET A 503 -2.18 16.09 21.50
C MET A 503 -3.01 17.20 20.89
N TYR A 504 -3.88 16.83 19.95
CA TYR A 504 -4.77 17.76 19.25
C TYR A 504 -5.98 17.02 18.70
N THR A 505 -7.02 17.77 18.36
CA THR A 505 -8.20 17.25 17.65
C THR A 505 -8.24 17.81 16.24
N LEU A 506 -8.80 17.03 15.31
CA LEU A 506 -9.04 17.47 13.94
C LEU A 506 -10.46 17.09 13.53
N ARG A 507 -11.19 18.08 12.99
CA ARG A 507 -12.51 17.88 12.39
C ARG A 507 -12.38 17.84 10.87
N GLU A 508 -12.93 16.80 10.26
CA GLU A 508 -12.97 16.61 8.82
C GLU A 508 -14.39 16.26 8.35
N GLU A 509 -14.81 16.83 7.23
CA GLU A 509 -16.08 16.49 6.57
C GLU A 509 -15.84 15.42 5.53
N VAL A 510 -16.55 14.29 5.64
CA VAL A 510 -16.45 13.14 4.74
C VAL A 510 -17.85 12.82 4.22
N PHE A 511 -18.13 13.19 2.97
CA PHE A 511 -19.39 12.92 2.28
C PHE A 511 -20.66 13.26 3.08
N GLY A 512 -20.68 14.47 3.67
CA GLY A 512 -21.83 14.98 4.43
C GLY A 512 -21.85 14.59 5.92
N GLU A 513 -20.76 13.99 6.41
CA GLU A 513 -20.60 13.62 7.80
C GLU A 513 -19.33 14.20 8.41
N THR A 514 -19.48 14.81 9.58
CA THR A 514 -18.36 15.31 10.37
C THR A 514 -17.73 14.17 11.18
N TYR A 515 -16.42 14.00 11.02
CA TYR A 515 -15.60 13.15 11.87
C TYR A 515 -14.64 14.02 12.69
N GLU A 516 -14.63 13.85 14.01
CA GLU A 516 -13.65 14.45 14.91
C GLU A 516 -12.67 13.36 15.37
N THR A 517 -11.39 13.55 15.11
CA THR A 517 -10.32 12.62 15.48
C THR A 517 -9.48 13.21 16.59
N LEU A 518 -9.14 12.40 17.60
CA LEU A 518 -8.19 12.74 18.65
C LEU A 518 -6.83 12.14 18.32
N TRP A 519 -5.80 12.96 18.32
CA TRP A 519 -4.45 12.62 17.92
C TRP A 519 -3.48 12.70 19.09
N ILE A 520 -2.54 11.76 19.11
CA ILE A 520 -1.24 11.94 19.76
C ILE A 520 -0.21 11.92 18.64
N SER A 521 0.31 13.10 18.31
CA SER A 521 1.28 13.31 17.24
C SER A 521 0.73 12.71 15.94
N ASP A 522 1.46 11.84 15.24
CA ASP A 522 0.99 11.22 13.99
C ASP A 522 0.00 10.03 14.17
N THR A 523 -0.52 9.78 15.38
CA THR A 523 -1.41 8.64 15.67
C THR A 523 -2.81 9.08 16.11
N VAL A 524 -3.83 8.67 15.37
CA VAL A 524 -5.23 8.72 15.79
C VAL A 524 -5.45 7.70 16.90
N ILE A 525 -5.94 8.18 18.04
CA ILE A 525 -6.25 7.35 19.21
C ILE A 525 -7.73 7.24 19.53
N ASP A 526 -8.56 8.14 18.95
CA ASP A 526 -10.01 8.06 19.04
C ASP A 526 -10.67 8.77 17.85
N ILE A 527 -11.92 8.42 17.55
CA ILE A 527 -12.73 9.06 16.53
C ILE A 527 -14.19 9.18 16.99
N SER A 528 -14.83 10.31 16.67
CA SER A 528 -16.24 10.59 16.88
C SER A 528 -16.92 10.94 15.55
N PRO A 529 -18.09 10.36 15.22
CA PRO A 529 -18.78 9.32 15.98
C PRO A 529 -17.98 7.99 15.98
N PRO A 530 -18.10 7.16 17.02
CA PRO A 530 -17.48 5.84 17.02
C PRO A 530 -18.14 4.92 15.98
N GLY A 531 -17.35 4.02 15.40
CA GLY A 531 -17.86 2.98 14.51
C GLY A 531 -18.86 2.06 15.23
N LYS A 532 -19.88 1.59 14.50
CA LYS A 532 -20.93 0.72 15.07
C LYS A 532 -20.60 -0.76 14.91
N VAL A 533 -19.88 -1.12 13.84
CA VAL A 533 -19.50 -2.50 13.52
C VAL A 533 -17.99 -2.60 13.45
N TYR A 534 -17.38 -3.22 14.48
CA TYR A 534 -15.93 -3.32 14.64
C TYR A 534 -15.24 -1.93 14.51
N PRO A 535 -15.38 -1.05 15.54
CA PRO A 535 -14.81 0.30 15.53
C PRO A 535 -13.28 0.26 15.47
N LEU A 536 -12.67 1.00 14.53
CA LEU A 536 -11.25 0.87 14.20
C LEU A 536 -10.29 1.42 15.27
N TYR A 537 -10.69 2.45 16.02
CA TYR A 537 -9.80 3.17 16.94
C TYR A 537 -10.18 2.99 18.42
N SER A 538 -11.18 2.16 18.74
CA SER A 538 -11.67 1.97 20.11
C SER A 538 -10.58 1.43 21.05
N HIS A 539 -9.76 0.49 20.57
CA HIS A 539 -8.68 -0.13 21.34
C HIS A 539 -7.51 0.82 21.60
N ARG A 540 -7.40 1.91 20.83
CA ARG A 540 -6.32 2.90 20.95
C ARG A 540 -6.52 3.90 22.10
N ARG A 541 -7.71 3.96 22.70
CA ARG A 541 -7.97 4.80 23.87
C ARG A 541 -7.06 4.51 25.07
N ILE A 542 -6.56 3.28 25.20
CA ILE A 542 -5.57 2.91 26.23
C ILE A 542 -4.25 3.69 26.08
N ILE A 543 -3.92 4.18 24.89
CA ILE A 543 -2.74 5.01 24.65
C ILE A 543 -2.85 6.30 25.46
N LEU A 544 -4.05 6.90 25.50
CA LEU A 544 -4.29 8.12 26.27
C LEU A 544 -3.95 7.90 27.74
N GLU A 545 -4.35 6.77 28.33
CA GLU A 545 -4.05 6.45 29.73
C GLU A 545 -2.55 6.35 30.00
N LYS A 546 -1.79 5.77 29.07
CA LYS A 546 -0.34 5.59 29.20
C LYS A 546 0.45 6.89 29.02
N VAL A 547 -0.06 7.85 28.24
CA VAL A 547 0.68 9.08 27.91
C VAL A 547 0.21 10.34 28.64
N LYS A 548 -0.82 10.26 29.49
CA LYS A 548 -1.39 11.41 30.22
C LYS A 548 -0.35 12.31 30.90
N ASN A 549 0.76 11.74 31.38
CA ASN A 549 1.83 12.48 32.06
C ASN A 549 2.96 12.95 31.13
N LEU A 550 2.94 12.54 29.85
CA LEU A 550 3.98 12.80 28.85
C LEU A 550 3.57 13.81 27.80
N VAL A 551 2.27 14.13 27.71
CA VAL A 551 1.75 15.06 26.72
C VAL A 551 1.55 16.42 27.37
N ASN A 552 2.13 17.46 26.77
CA ASN A 552 1.83 18.84 27.14
C ASN A 552 0.36 19.13 26.82
N LEU A 553 -0.46 19.27 27.87
CA LEU A 553 -1.85 19.69 27.81
C LEU A 553 -1.96 21.20 27.49
N ASN A 554 -1.33 21.65 26.42
CA ASN A 554 -1.58 22.98 25.87
C ASN A 554 -2.57 22.85 24.72
N VAL A 555 -3.81 22.47 25.03
CA VAL A 555 -4.94 22.57 24.10
C VAL A 555 -5.51 23.98 24.25
N LYS A 556 -5.35 24.82 23.22
CA LYS A 556 -6.13 26.04 23.02
C LYS A 556 -7.29 25.74 22.08
#